data_AF-A0A3Q0KQQ3-F1
#
_entry.id   AF-A0A3Q0KQQ3-F1
#
_cell.length_a   1.000
_cell.length_b   1.000
_cell.length_c   1.000
_cell.angle_alpha   90.00
_cell.angle_beta   90.00
_cell.angle_gamma   90.00
#
_symmetry.space_group_name_H-M   'P 1'
#
loop_
_entity.id
_entity.type
_entity.pdbx_description
1 polymer ?
#
loop_
_entity_poly.entity_id
_entity_poly.type
_entity_poly.pdbx_seq_one_letter_code
_entity_poly.pdbx_strand_id
1 'polypeptide(L)'
;MKNFKNNFKSPRERLLEEIRKRVPVEPDSEDENNQSISDTSTSFEKISQVESCSELTNLDETHSTWKYIVIVLSTVVSLLCLGLLVWLTLYITGWRKSTPISKLPFWNSEVGYWVDVFAFKDSNGDLVGDLNGFLSEVNYIKGVIGSGFVILGPITKGFYSNPHNMIGLVEDYEELDEAVGTINDFRHLLRRFHEKDLKVVLTFDFNSVSIDHKWIKEDRIKPKLFDNSLKNKISRYGKSPSVDIYAQKYYSVFGSPSVDLDLTDINTQNAIFDVVHYWMREGIDGILLDNAAYFVEQEERQETQKKVFSCPQAEETYTYGSVKFIEKVRQEIDKWMKTSGKKVLLGVNAGDTWCDLTGRPDPMLIFREVADVIIIREFLPNRGCKENFPTTKNLTCKYHSYQDAYKQKLGLTVSTSSFPSRKDVLSLAASLLLPGIPIIYYGAELGMASLNRGRRPEKLYPQGKSYHNEDLLDYGSILSHQPMPWDTSGQRFSGAINDSSFKDYVKKNIKSEVVENVVGRQCEQTVYDLVQRLINLRQNPTFKSGTMEELSSFKDYEKYYYGVFVRRAPGFPTFVIVLMRYTTSNFVLDFRYICSSVSVRLVYPSIPNLPANNELRCPEIHIVNRTLSNQIIVLQCN
;
A
#
# COMPACT_ATOMS: atom_id res chain seq x y z
N MET A 1 -36.64 14.74 22.88
CA MET A 1 -36.35 16.16 22.60
C MET A 1 -35.71 16.29 21.23
N LYS A 2 -36.33 17.09 20.36
CA LYS A 2 -35.87 17.63 19.05
C LYS A 2 -35.39 16.63 17.98
N ASN A 3 -36.33 16.37 17.07
CA ASN A 3 -36.13 15.97 15.67
C ASN A 3 -35.15 16.92 14.96
N PHE A 4 -33.97 16.42 14.57
CA PHE A 4 -33.17 17.01 13.49
C PHE A 4 -33.45 16.22 12.21
N LYS A 5 -34.58 16.52 11.53
CA LYS A 5 -34.77 16.12 10.13
C LYS A 5 -34.05 17.14 9.25
N ASN A 6 -32.77 16.91 8.97
CA ASN A 6 -32.05 17.65 7.94
C ASN A 6 -32.59 17.24 6.57
N ASN A 7 -33.52 18.03 6.04
CA ASN A 7 -34.00 17.94 4.67
C ASN A 7 -32.90 18.40 3.69
N PHE A 8 -31.94 17.53 3.38
CA PHE A 8 -31.06 17.75 2.24
C PHE A 8 -31.82 17.46 0.95
N LYS A 9 -32.43 18.50 0.37
CA LYS A 9 -33.00 18.43 -0.98
C LYS A 9 -31.87 18.25 -2.00
N SER A 10 -32.03 17.25 -2.86
CA SER A 10 -31.10 16.95 -3.93
C SER A 10 -30.98 18.12 -4.93
N PRO A 11 -29.86 18.23 -5.68
CA PRO A 11 -29.69 19.26 -6.70
C PRO A 11 -30.84 19.30 -7.73
N ARG A 12 -31.44 18.13 -8.05
CA ARG A 12 -32.57 18.01 -8.96
C ARG A 12 -33.86 18.62 -8.39
N GLU A 13 -34.13 18.44 -7.10
CA GLU A 13 -35.30 19.03 -6.45
C GLU A 13 -35.20 20.55 -6.38
N ARG A 14 -34.00 21.10 -6.16
CA ARG A 14 -33.75 22.55 -6.24
C ARG A 14 -34.04 23.10 -7.62
N LEU A 15 -33.58 22.41 -8.68
CA LEU A 15 -33.80 22.83 -10.06
C LEU A 15 -35.30 22.83 -10.43
N LEU A 16 -36.04 21.79 -10.03
CA LEU A 16 -37.48 21.68 -10.31
C LEU A 16 -38.31 22.74 -9.58
N GLU A 17 -37.95 23.08 -8.35
CA GLU A 17 -38.62 24.14 -7.57
C GLU A 17 -38.34 25.53 -8.15
N GLU A 18 -37.15 25.74 -8.71
CA GLU A 18 -36.76 26.97 -9.40
C GLU A 18 -37.47 27.14 -10.75
N ILE A 19 -37.70 26.03 -11.48
CA ILE A 19 -38.54 26.01 -12.69
C ILE A 19 -39.99 26.33 -12.33
N ARG A 20 -40.53 25.72 -11.26
CA ARG A 20 -41.92 25.90 -10.83
C ARG A 20 -42.22 27.35 -10.38
N LYS A 21 -41.22 28.10 -9.90
CA LYS A 21 -41.35 29.52 -9.57
C LYS A 21 -41.41 30.45 -10.79
N ARG A 22 -40.99 30.01 -11.97
CA ARG A 22 -40.88 30.86 -13.17
C ARG A 22 -42.05 30.72 -14.16
N VAL A 23 -43.00 29.84 -13.90
CA VAL A 23 -44.19 29.67 -14.75
C VAL A 23 -45.41 30.24 -14.01
N PRO A 24 -45.99 31.35 -14.47
CA PRO A 24 -47.24 31.89 -13.92
C PRO A 24 -48.37 30.90 -14.24
N VAL A 25 -49.08 30.45 -13.21
CA VAL A 25 -50.32 29.68 -13.34
C VAL A 25 -51.46 30.68 -13.14
N GLU A 26 -52.19 31.01 -14.20
CA GLU A 26 -53.46 31.74 -14.12
C GLU A 26 -54.61 30.75 -13.92
N PRO A 27 -55.65 31.13 -13.13
CA PRO A 27 -56.51 30.18 -12.43
C PRO A 27 -57.73 29.74 -13.25
N ASP A 28 -58.18 28.54 -12.89
CA ASP A 28 -59.37 27.85 -13.36
C ASP A 28 -60.65 28.70 -13.14
N SER A 29 -61.43 28.86 -14.21
CA SER A 29 -62.84 29.21 -14.12
C SER A 29 -63.67 27.97 -14.41
N GLU A 30 -64.30 27.47 -13.35
CA GLU A 30 -65.42 26.54 -13.37
C GLU A 30 -66.57 27.16 -14.19
N ASP A 31 -67.20 26.37 -15.05
CA ASP A 31 -68.64 26.45 -15.21
C ASP A 31 -69.19 25.11 -15.75
N GLU A 32 -70.05 24.55 -14.91
CA GLU A 32 -70.93 23.43 -15.17
C GLU A 32 -72.04 23.86 -16.14
N ASN A 33 -72.33 23.07 -17.18
CA ASN A 33 -73.69 22.53 -17.27
C ASN A 33 -73.85 21.43 -18.32
N ASN A 34 -74.63 20.45 -17.88
CA ASN A 34 -75.25 19.38 -18.64
C ASN A 34 -76.12 19.92 -19.79
N GLN A 35 -76.12 19.24 -20.95
CA GLN A 35 -77.28 18.46 -21.38
C GLN A 35 -77.04 17.75 -22.73
N SER A 36 -77.54 16.53 -22.76
CA SER A 36 -77.78 15.63 -23.87
C SER A 36 -78.38 16.26 -25.13
N ILE A 37 -78.01 15.73 -26.31
CA ILE A 37 -78.94 15.14 -27.29
C ILE A 37 -78.14 14.25 -28.25
N SER A 38 -78.76 13.11 -28.53
CA SER A 38 -78.38 12.01 -29.39
C SER A 38 -78.45 12.32 -30.89
N ASP A 39 -77.75 11.47 -31.65
CA ASP A 39 -77.97 11.14 -33.06
C ASP A 39 -77.66 12.19 -34.14
N THR A 40 -76.47 12.10 -34.74
CA THR A 40 -76.37 11.66 -36.15
C THR A 40 -74.94 11.22 -36.50
N SER A 41 -74.83 9.98 -36.96
CA SER A 41 -73.68 9.42 -37.66
C SER A 41 -73.35 10.20 -38.93
N THR A 42 -72.05 10.24 -39.29
CA THR A 42 -71.43 10.68 -40.56
C THR A 42 -70.94 12.14 -40.67
N SER A 43 -69.89 12.51 -39.93
CA SER A 43 -68.80 13.39 -40.42
C SER A 43 -67.76 13.66 -39.32
N PHE A 44 -66.81 12.74 -39.08
CA PHE A 44 -65.62 13.01 -38.25
C PHE A 44 -64.36 12.37 -38.86
N GLU A 45 -64.19 12.56 -40.16
CA GLU A 45 -62.89 12.57 -40.82
C GLU A 45 -62.78 13.88 -41.60
N LYS A 46 -61.65 14.59 -41.40
CA LYS A 46 -61.25 15.89 -41.99
C LYS A 46 -61.57 17.15 -41.17
N ILE A 47 -60.84 17.33 -40.07
CA ILE A 47 -60.29 18.65 -39.70
C ILE A 47 -58.78 18.47 -39.48
N SER A 48 -58.05 18.39 -40.59
CA SER A 48 -56.62 18.73 -40.67
C SER A 48 -56.25 18.66 -42.14
N GLN A 49 -56.21 19.81 -42.81
CA GLN A 49 -55.29 20.16 -43.90
C GLN A 49 -55.81 21.37 -44.68
N VAL A 50 -54.84 22.26 -44.95
CA VAL A 50 -54.86 23.36 -45.93
C VAL A 50 -55.47 24.67 -45.47
N GLU A 51 -54.72 25.42 -44.65
CA GLU A 51 -54.61 26.87 -44.88
C GLU A 51 -53.70 27.06 -46.10
N SER A 52 -54.32 27.47 -47.20
CA SER A 52 -53.71 27.54 -48.52
C SER A 52 -52.69 28.67 -48.62
N CYS A 53 -51.50 28.31 -49.11
CA CYS A 53 -50.34 29.16 -49.41
C CYS A 53 -50.57 30.13 -50.59
N SER A 54 -51.75 30.75 -50.71
CA SER A 54 -52.05 31.73 -51.76
C SER A 54 -52.20 33.16 -51.27
N GLU A 55 -52.13 33.42 -49.97
CA GLU A 55 -52.11 34.80 -49.44
C GLU A 55 -50.68 35.37 -49.25
N LEU A 56 -49.66 34.51 -49.15
CA LEU A 56 -48.28 34.92 -48.88
C LEU A 56 -47.54 35.49 -50.10
N THR A 57 -48.00 35.25 -51.33
CA THR A 57 -47.32 35.76 -52.54
C THR A 57 -47.66 37.20 -52.87
N ASN A 58 -48.75 37.77 -52.34
CA ASN A 58 -49.17 39.14 -52.66
C ASN A 58 -48.51 40.24 -51.80
N LEU A 59 -47.71 39.86 -50.80
CA LEU A 59 -46.91 40.81 -50.01
C LEU A 59 -45.53 41.11 -50.61
N ASP A 60 -45.17 40.48 -51.75
CA ASP A 60 -43.79 40.49 -52.25
C ASP A 60 -43.41 41.72 -53.11
N GLU A 61 -44.38 42.57 -53.49
CA GLU A 61 -44.12 43.73 -54.37
C GLU A 61 -43.86 45.05 -53.66
N THR A 62 -44.29 45.26 -52.40
CA THR A 62 -44.33 46.63 -51.83
C THR A 62 -43.16 47.01 -50.91
N HIS A 63 -42.29 46.09 -50.48
CA HIS A 63 -41.23 46.44 -49.52
C HIS A 63 -39.83 45.92 -49.92
N SER A 64 -39.25 46.53 -50.96
CA SER A 64 -37.87 46.27 -51.40
C SER A 64 -36.82 46.46 -50.28
N THR A 65 -37.03 47.40 -49.36
CA THR A 65 -36.10 47.67 -48.25
C THR A 65 -36.00 46.53 -47.23
N TRP A 66 -37.10 45.80 -47.01
CA TRP A 66 -37.13 44.68 -46.07
C TRP A 66 -36.25 43.51 -46.54
N LYS A 67 -36.20 43.25 -47.85
CA LYS A 67 -35.33 42.22 -48.43
C LYS A 67 -33.85 42.47 -48.10
N TYR A 68 -33.39 43.73 -48.20
CA TYR A 68 -32.01 44.07 -47.86
C TYR A 68 -31.70 43.90 -46.37
N ILE A 69 -32.62 44.30 -45.48
CA ILE A 69 -32.46 44.13 -44.03
C ILE A 69 -32.34 42.64 -43.66
N VAL A 70 -33.20 41.79 -44.23
CA VAL A 70 -33.18 40.35 -43.99
C VAL A 70 -31.87 39.72 -44.49
N ILE A 71 -31.37 40.13 -45.67
CA ILE A 71 -30.08 39.63 -46.20
C ILE A 71 -28.91 40.06 -45.30
N VAL A 72 -28.87 41.31 -44.84
CA VAL A 72 -27.80 41.80 -43.95
C VAL A 72 -27.85 41.07 -42.60
N LEU A 73 -29.02 40.91 -42.00
CA LEU A 73 -29.17 40.14 -40.75
C LEU A 73 -28.75 38.67 -40.94
N SER A 74 -29.17 38.04 -42.05
CA SER A 74 -28.82 36.65 -42.34
C SER A 74 -27.31 36.45 -42.54
N THR A 75 -26.62 37.41 -43.17
CA THR A 75 -25.16 37.34 -43.35
C THR A 75 -24.42 37.55 -42.02
N VAL A 76 -24.85 38.50 -41.19
CA VAL A 76 -24.28 38.72 -39.85
C VAL A 76 -24.45 37.48 -38.96
N VAL A 77 -25.65 36.89 -38.92
CA VAL A 77 -25.91 35.66 -38.16
C VAL A 77 -25.06 34.50 -38.68
N SER A 78 -24.93 34.36 -40.00
CA SER A 78 -24.09 33.30 -40.60
C SER A 78 -22.62 33.46 -40.24
N LEU A 79 -22.09 34.69 -40.23
CA LEU A 79 -20.72 34.99 -39.81
C LEU A 79 -20.48 34.70 -38.33
N LEU A 80 -21.43 35.05 -37.46
CA LEU A 80 -21.37 34.73 -36.03
C LEU A 80 -21.39 33.21 -35.79
N CYS A 81 -22.27 32.49 -36.47
CA CYS A 81 -22.32 31.02 -36.41
C CYS A 81 -21.02 30.36 -36.88
N LEU A 82 -20.43 30.87 -37.97
CA LEU A 82 -19.15 30.37 -38.49
C LEU A 82 -18.00 30.61 -37.49
N GLY A 83 -17.95 31.80 -36.88
CA GLY A 83 -16.98 32.13 -35.83
C GLY A 83 -17.11 31.23 -34.60
N LEU A 84 -18.35 30.92 -34.20
CA LEU A 84 -18.64 30.01 -33.08
C LEU A 84 -18.22 28.58 -33.39
N LEU A 85 -18.43 28.10 -34.62
CA LEU A 85 -17.96 26.80 -35.11
C LEU A 85 -16.43 26.69 -35.13
N VAL A 86 -15.73 27.73 -35.58
CA VAL A 86 -14.26 27.80 -35.55
C VAL A 86 -13.75 27.79 -34.11
N TRP A 87 -14.37 28.55 -33.21
CA TRP A 87 -14.03 28.53 -31.79
C TRP A 87 -14.27 27.15 -31.15
N LEU A 88 -15.39 26.49 -31.47
CA LEU A 88 -15.72 25.15 -30.97
C LEU A 88 -14.75 24.09 -31.51
N THR A 89 -14.36 24.17 -32.77
CA THR A 89 -13.35 23.27 -33.35
C THR A 89 -11.97 23.52 -32.77
N LEU A 90 -11.56 24.77 -32.53
CA LEU A 90 -10.32 25.09 -31.82
C LEU A 90 -10.36 24.65 -30.35
N TYR A 91 -11.51 24.76 -29.68
CA TYR A 91 -11.73 24.26 -28.32
C TYR A 91 -11.61 22.73 -28.26
N ILE A 92 -12.27 22.02 -29.19
CA ILE A 92 -12.24 20.55 -29.26
C ILE A 92 -10.84 20.04 -29.63
N THR A 93 -10.17 20.66 -30.61
CA THR A 93 -8.86 20.21 -31.11
C THR A 93 -7.69 20.69 -30.26
N GLY A 94 -7.77 21.89 -29.66
CA GLY A 94 -6.68 22.53 -28.92
C GLY A 94 -6.69 22.30 -27.40
N TRP A 95 -7.85 22.08 -26.76
CA TRP A 95 -7.93 22.00 -25.29
C TRP A 95 -8.08 20.61 -24.71
N ARG A 96 -8.32 19.58 -25.52
CA ARG A 96 -8.06 18.19 -25.11
C ARG A 96 -6.58 17.84 -25.22
N LYS A 97 -5.69 18.68 -24.70
CA LYS A 97 -4.47 18.13 -24.13
C LYS A 97 -4.94 17.38 -22.90
N SER A 98 -5.12 16.05 -23.02
CA SER A 98 -5.10 15.18 -21.85
C SER A 98 -3.93 15.68 -21.01
N THR A 99 -4.21 16.19 -19.82
CA THR A 99 -3.14 16.57 -18.90
C THR A 99 -2.26 15.33 -18.82
N PRO A 100 -0.99 15.37 -19.29
CA PRO A 100 -0.16 14.19 -19.22
C PRO A 100 -0.18 13.81 -17.75
N ILE A 101 -0.73 12.63 -17.43
CA ILE A 101 -0.77 12.12 -16.07
C ILE A 101 0.66 12.23 -15.60
N SER A 102 0.94 13.13 -14.64
CA SER A 102 2.29 13.34 -14.15
C SER A 102 2.80 11.96 -13.75
N LYS A 103 3.87 11.49 -14.38
CA LYS A 103 4.35 10.12 -14.18
C LYS A 103 4.56 9.92 -12.67
N LEU A 104 3.73 9.06 -12.07
CA LEU A 104 3.82 8.72 -10.66
C LEU A 104 5.27 8.29 -10.35
N PRO A 105 5.81 8.63 -9.18
CA PRO A 105 7.09 8.06 -8.78
C PRO A 105 6.96 6.53 -8.70
N PHE A 106 8.07 5.81 -8.86
CA PHE A 106 8.05 4.35 -9.02
C PHE A 106 7.38 3.65 -7.84
N TRP A 107 7.53 4.17 -6.61
CA TRP A 107 6.91 3.62 -5.41
C TRP A 107 5.38 3.76 -5.40
N ASN A 108 4.80 4.69 -6.16
CA ASN A 108 3.34 4.80 -6.33
C ASN A 108 2.81 4.06 -7.56
N SER A 109 3.67 3.72 -8.54
CA SER A 109 3.24 3.05 -9.77
C SER A 109 3.46 1.54 -9.78
N GLU A 110 4.36 1.05 -8.93
CA GLU A 110 4.83 -0.33 -8.90
C GLU A 110 4.54 -1.03 -7.56
N VAL A 111 4.70 -2.35 -7.54
CA VAL A 111 4.73 -3.17 -6.32
C VAL A 111 6.16 -3.28 -5.83
N GLY A 112 6.36 -3.14 -4.52
CA GLY A 112 7.66 -3.34 -3.87
C GLY A 112 7.86 -4.79 -3.42
N TYR A 113 9.10 -5.27 -3.46
CA TYR A 113 9.49 -6.57 -2.90
C TYR A 113 10.57 -6.39 -1.85
N TRP A 114 10.25 -6.64 -0.59
CA TRP A 114 11.17 -6.49 0.54
C TRP A 114 11.81 -7.83 0.89
N VAL A 115 13.14 -7.88 0.82
CA VAL A 115 13.92 -9.11 0.90
C VAL A 115 15.06 -8.97 1.90
N ASP A 116 15.23 -10.00 2.73
CA ASP A 116 16.50 -10.26 3.43
C ASP A 116 17.42 -11.04 2.48
N VAL A 117 18.51 -10.40 2.03
CA VAL A 117 19.45 -10.99 1.06
C VAL A 117 20.10 -12.26 1.62
N PHE A 118 20.44 -12.27 2.92
CA PHE A 118 21.07 -13.40 3.60
C PHE A 118 20.15 -14.62 3.72
N ALA A 119 18.84 -14.40 3.65
CA ALA A 119 17.85 -15.47 3.67
C ALA A 119 17.40 -15.90 2.26
N PHE A 120 17.82 -15.20 1.22
CA PHE A 120 17.21 -15.35 -0.10
C PHE A 120 17.86 -16.46 -0.92
N LYS A 121 19.15 -16.37 -1.25
CA LYS A 121 19.82 -17.42 -2.03
C LYS A 121 21.34 -17.30 -1.89
N ASP A 122 21.96 -18.41 -1.54
CA ASP A 122 23.41 -18.60 -1.43
C ASP A 122 23.98 -18.98 -2.81
N SER A 123 25.08 -18.34 -3.21
CA SER A 123 25.81 -18.65 -4.44
C SER A 123 27.20 -19.24 -4.22
N ASN A 124 27.75 -19.17 -3.01
CA ASN A 124 29.14 -19.54 -2.70
C ASN A 124 29.26 -20.86 -1.88
N GLY A 125 28.15 -21.36 -1.33
CA GLY A 125 28.07 -22.62 -0.59
C GLY A 125 28.31 -22.52 0.92
N ASP A 126 28.30 -21.32 1.52
CA ASP A 126 28.46 -21.12 2.96
C ASP A 126 27.14 -21.20 3.77
N LEU A 127 26.02 -21.50 3.09
CA LEU A 127 24.64 -21.58 3.60
C LEU A 127 24.01 -20.22 3.95
N VAL A 128 24.62 -19.11 3.54
CA VAL A 128 24.13 -17.74 3.74
C VAL A 128 23.90 -17.09 2.38
N GLY A 129 22.76 -16.40 2.23
CA GLY A 129 22.44 -15.71 0.99
C GLY A 129 23.35 -14.51 0.72
N ASP A 130 23.63 -14.25 -0.55
CA ASP A 130 24.54 -13.20 -0.98
C ASP A 130 24.00 -12.42 -2.19
N LEU A 131 24.65 -11.32 -2.58
CA LEU A 131 24.20 -10.46 -3.67
C LEU A 131 24.19 -11.16 -5.03
N ASN A 132 25.10 -12.11 -5.27
CA ASN A 132 25.17 -12.86 -6.53
C ASN A 132 24.04 -13.89 -6.61
N GLY A 133 23.74 -14.56 -5.50
CA GLY A 133 22.58 -15.43 -5.36
C GLY A 133 21.28 -14.65 -5.57
N PHE A 134 21.13 -13.49 -4.92
CA PHE A 134 19.97 -12.61 -5.11
C PHE A 134 19.82 -12.14 -6.57
N LEU A 135 20.92 -11.68 -7.19
CA LEU A 135 20.94 -11.26 -8.58
C LEU A 135 20.55 -12.39 -9.55
N SER A 136 20.93 -13.64 -9.26
CA SER A 136 20.60 -14.79 -10.10
C SER A 136 19.08 -15.00 -10.29
N GLU A 137 18.27 -14.49 -9.37
CA GLU A 137 16.80 -14.62 -9.37
C GLU A 137 16.09 -13.31 -9.81
N VAL A 138 16.81 -12.38 -10.47
CA VAL A 138 16.23 -11.12 -10.97
C VAL A 138 15.02 -11.32 -11.90
N ASN A 139 15.01 -12.41 -12.68
CA ASN A 139 13.88 -12.74 -13.55
C ASN A 139 12.65 -13.20 -12.74
N TYR A 140 12.86 -13.91 -11.63
CA TYR A 140 11.79 -14.25 -10.70
C TYR A 140 11.21 -12.98 -10.07
N ILE A 141 12.06 -12.07 -9.58
CA ILE A 141 11.63 -10.80 -8.98
C ILE A 141 10.82 -9.94 -9.97
N LYS A 142 11.32 -9.76 -11.20
CA LYS A 142 10.64 -8.91 -12.19
C LYS A 142 9.43 -9.58 -12.82
N GLY A 143 9.58 -10.81 -13.30
CA GLY A 143 8.59 -11.47 -14.15
C GLY A 143 7.55 -12.25 -13.36
N VAL A 144 7.98 -12.90 -12.28
CA VAL A 144 7.11 -13.76 -11.47
C VAL A 144 6.42 -12.98 -10.37
N ILE A 145 7.18 -12.25 -9.55
CA ILE A 145 6.62 -11.36 -8.52
C ILE A 145 6.01 -10.11 -9.15
N GLY A 146 6.43 -9.70 -10.36
CA GLY A 146 5.91 -8.49 -10.99
C GLY A 146 6.34 -7.21 -10.26
N SER A 147 7.44 -7.27 -9.51
CA SER A 147 7.95 -6.12 -8.75
C SER A 147 8.57 -5.07 -9.67
N GLY A 148 8.43 -3.79 -9.30
CA GLY A 148 9.15 -2.69 -9.94
C GLY A 148 10.28 -2.11 -9.09
N PHE A 149 10.35 -2.48 -7.80
CA PHE A 149 11.45 -2.10 -6.92
C PHE A 149 11.66 -3.10 -5.80
N VAL A 150 12.90 -3.25 -5.38
CA VAL A 150 13.27 -4.06 -4.22
C VAL A 150 13.68 -3.19 -3.06
N ILE A 151 13.31 -3.61 -1.85
CA ILE A 151 13.83 -3.09 -0.60
C ILE A 151 14.74 -4.18 -0.06
N LEU A 152 16.05 -3.95 -0.05
CA LEU A 152 16.99 -4.86 0.57
C LEU A 152 17.02 -4.55 2.06
N GLY A 153 16.94 -5.58 2.90
CA GLY A 153 17.29 -5.47 4.32
C GLY A 153 18.71 -4.92 4.49
N PRO A 154 19.14 -4.64 5.74
CA PRO A 154 20.48 -4.12 5.97
C PRO A 154 21.54 -5.11 5.45
N ILE A 155 22.53 -4.60 4.71
CA ILE A 155 23.60 -5.40 4.08
C ILE A 155 25.00 -4.84 4.38
N THR A 156 25.09 -3.85 5.28
CA THR A 156 26.33 -3.17 5.64
C THR A 156 27.16 -3.99 6.62
N LYS A 157 28.45 -3.70 6.68
CA LYS A 157 29.42 -4.43 7.48
C LYS A 157 29.00 -4.61 8.93
N GLY A 158 29.22 -5.82 9.46
CA GLY A 158 28.88 -6.17 10.82
C GLY A 158 27.43 -6.59 11.01
N PHE A 159 26.52 -6.30 10.07
CA PHE A 159 25.10 -6.64 10.26
C PHE A 159 24.88 -8.12 10.54
N TYR A 160 25.53 -8.99 9.76
CA TYR A 160 25.53 -10.44 9.96
C TYR A 160 26.87 -10.94 10.49
N SER A 161 27.98 -10.46 9.92
CA SER A 161 29.34 -10.90 10.19
C SER A 161 30.01 -9.97 11.21
N ASN A 162 29.84 -10.27 12.49
CA ASN A 162 30.47 -9.53 13.60
C ASN A 162 31.04 -10.50 14.65
N PRO A 163 31.99 -10.06 15.50
CA PRO A 163 32.63 -10.92 16.50
C PRO A 163 31.69 -11.34 17.63
N HIS A 164 30.50 -10.76 17.74
CA HIS A 164 29.54 -11.05 18.81
C HIS A 164 28.53 -12.14 18.44
N ASN A 165 28.58 -12.66 17.22
CA ASN A 165 27.67 -13.72 16.72
C ASN A 165 26.18 -13.36 16.87
N MET A 166 25.84 -12.07 16.71
CA MET A 166 24.47 -11.54 16.75
C MET A 166 24.10 -10.92 15.40
N ILE A 167 22.81 -10.69 15.15
CA ILE A 167 22.36 -9.96 13.95
C ILE A 167 22.02 -8.52 14.34
N GLY A 168 22.34 -7.57 13.48
CA GLY A 168 21.98 -6.15 13.65
C GLY A 168 23.10 -5.24 14.16
N LEU A 169 24.30 -5.76 14.39
CA LEU A 169 25.42 -4.99 14.97
C LEU A 169 26.31 -4.38 13.89
N VAL A 170 25.82 -3.33 13.21
CA VAL A 170 26.57 -2.65 12.15
C VAL A 170 27.89 -2.09 12.70
N GLU A 171 28.98 -2.29 11.96
CA GLU A 171 30.34 -1.83 12.27
C GLU A 171 30.85 -0.75 11.29
N ASP A 172 30.33 -0.74 10.06
CA ASP A 172 30.59 0.29 9.07
C ASP A 172 29.45 0.37 8.03
N TYR A 173 28.80 1.53 7.92
CA TYR A 173 27.74 1.77 6.94
C TYR A 173 28.23 1.99 5.50
N GLU A 174 29.51 2.28 5.28
CA GLU A 174 30.09 2.53 3.95
C GLU A 174 30.79 1.29 3.36
N GLU A 175 30.80 0.18 4.10
CA GLU A 175 31.27 -1.14 3.65
C GLU A 175 30.11 -2.15 3.67
N LEU A 176 30.19 -3.15 2.80
CA LEU A 176 29.25 -4.28 2.78
C LEU A 176 29.69 -5.35 3.77
N ASP A 177 28.72 -6.09 4.32
CA ASP A 177 28.98 -7.29 5.11
C ASP A 177 29.73 -8.33 4.27
N GLU A 178 30.78 -8.92 4.81
CA GLU A 178 31.63 -9.85 4.09
C GLU A 178 30.85 -11.07 3.56
N ALA A 179 29.80 -11.50 4.27
CA ALA A 179 28.95 -12.60 3.84
C ALA A 179 28.01 -12.23 2.69
N VAL A 180 27.71 -10.94 2.49
CA VAL A 180 26.81 -10.49 1.41
C VAL A 180 27.53 -10.32 0.07
N GLY A 181 28.84 -10.03 0.10
CA GLY A 181 29.68 -9.85 -1.07
C GLY A 181 30.42 -8.51 -1.10
N THR A 182 30.97 -8.17 -2.27
CA THR A 182 31.82 -6.98 -2.46
C THR A 182 31.04 -5.81 -3.04
N ILE A 183 31.61 -4.60 -2.95
CA ILE A 183 31.04 -3.41 -3.61
C ILE A 183 30.92 -3.58 -5.14
N ASN A 184 31.76 -4.41 -5.75
CA ASN A 184 31.67 -4.73 -7.18
C ASN A 184 30.47 -5.63 -7.49
N ASP A 185 30.15 -6.59 -6.61
CA ASP A 185 28.93 -7.40 -6.71
C ASP A 185 27.70 -6.50 -6.61
N PHE A 186 27.72 -5.54 -5.69
CA PHE A 186 26.63 -4.56 -5.55
C PHE A 186 26.47 -3.66 -6.79
N ARG A 187 27.55 -3.11 -7.33
CA ARG A 187 27.52 -2.33 -8.59
C ARG A 187 27.06 -3.18 -9.77
N HIS A 188 27.40 -4.47 -9.79
CA HIS A 188 26.88 -5.39 -10.80
C HIS A 188 25.37 -5.60 -10.64
N LEU A 189 24.89 -5.82 -9.42
CA LEU A 189 23.47 -5.92 -9.09
C LEU A 189 22.71 -4.66 -9.54
N LEU A 190 23.16 -3.46 -9.15
CA LEU A 190 22.51 -2.20 -9.53
C LEU A 190 22.33 -2.08 -11.05
N ARG A 191 23.41 -2.29 -11.82
CA ARG A 191 23.35 -2.24 -13.29
C ARG A 191 22.31 -3.20 -13.85
N ARG A 192 22.34 -4.46 -13.42
CA ARG A 192 21.45 -5.52 -13.93
C ARG A 192 19.98 -5.30 -13.54
N PHE A 193 19.74 -4.73 -12.36
CA PHE A 193 18.41 -4.34 -11.92
C PHE A 193 17.89 -3.14 -12.72
N HIS A 194 18.70 -2.10 -12.89
CA HIS A 194 18.34 -0.92 -13.67
C HIS A 194 18.08 -1.26 -15.14
N GLU A 195 18.86 -2.14 -15.75
CA GLU A 195 18.64 -2.67 -17.12
C GLU A 195 17.28 -3.38 -17.29
N LYS A 196 16.68 -3.86 -16.20
CA LYS A 196 15.36 -4.51 -16.17
C LYS A 196 14.25 -3.61 -15.62
N ASP A 197 14.50 -2.31 -15.52
CA ASP A 197 13.59 -1.33 -14.90
C ASP A 197 13.16 -1.74 -13.49
N LEU A 198 14.10 -2.28 -12.69
CA LEU A 198 13.94 -2.49 -11.25
C LEU A 198 14.70 -1.41 -10.49
N LYS A 199 14.09 -0.86 -9.45
CA LYS A 199 14.74 0.09 -8.54
C LYS A 199 15.24 -0.61 -7.29
N VAL A 200 16.34 -0.13 -6.72
CA VAL A 200 16.98 -0.73 -5.53
C VAL A 200 16.96 0.27 -4.38
N VAL A 201 16.29 -0.12 -3.30
CA VAL A 201 16.17 0.64 -2.05
C VAL A 201 16.96 -0.10 -0.98
N LEU A 202 17.79 0.62 -0.21
CA LEU A 202 18.55 0.04 0.89
C LEU A 202 17.92 0.38 2.24
N THR A 203 17.98 -0.57 3.18
CA THR A 203 17.50 -0.36 4.55
C THR A 203 18.67 0.03 5.46
N PHE A 204 18.48 1.08 6.25
CA PHE A 204 19.44 1.50 7.28
C PHE A 204 18.73 1.68 8.62
N ASP A 205 19.30 1.12 9.67
CA ASP A 205 18.98 1.49 11.05
C ASP A 205 20.05 2.50 11.51
N PHE A 206 19.66 3.75 11.73
CA PHE A 206 20.54 4.79 12.28
C PHE A 206 20.28 5.05 13.77
N ASN A 207 19.44 4.26 14.43
CA ASN A 207 19.23 4.37 15.87
C ASN A 207 20.51 4.01 16.64
N SER A 208 21.12 2.90 16.26
CA SER A 208 22.19 2.29 17.04
C SER A 208 23.25 1.63 16.17
N VAL A 209 24.46 1.52 16.70
CA VAL A 209 25.62 0.86 16.07
C VAL A 209 26.25 -0.14 17.03
N SER A 210 27.09 -1.05 16.51
CA SER A 210 27.97 -1.87 17.35
C SER A 210 28.92 -0.98 18.17
N ILE A 211 29.24 -1.39 19.40
CA ILE A 211 30.35 -0.76 20.16
C ILE A 211 31.70 -0.85 19.42
N ASP A 212 31.82 -1.77 18.46
CA ASP A 212 33.00 -1.93 17.61
C ASP A 212 32.98 -1.07 16.34
N HIS A 213 31.92 -0.29 16.11
CA HIS A 213 31.75 0.54 14.93
C HIS A 213 32.88 1.55 14.79
N LYS A 214 33.39 1.76 13.56
CA LYS A 214 34.55 2.64 13.31
C LYS A 214 34.37 4.05 13.87
N TRP A 215 33.15 4.59 13.78
CA TRP A 215 32.79 5.90 14.33
C TRP A 215 33.04 6.06 15.84
N ILE A 216 32.91 4.99 16.64
CA ILE A 216 33.21 5.01 18.08
C ILE A 216 34.72 5.17 18.30
N LYS A 217 35.52 4.42 17.53
CA LYS A 217 36.99 4.44 17.60
C LYS A 217 37.60 5.75 17.09
N GLU A 218 36.93 6.36 16.12
CA GLU A 218 37.37 7.58 15.44
C GLU A 218 36.78 8.87 16.02
N ASP A 219 35.95 8.77 17.07
CA ASP A 219 35.24 9.90 17.70
C ASP A 219 34.44 10.77 16.69
N ARG A 220 33.87 10.12 15.65
CA ARG A 220 33.09 10.83 14.62
C ARG A 220 31.65 11.09 15.02
N ILE A 221 31.14 10.33 15.98
CA ILE A 221 29.76 10.41 16.45
C ILE A 221 29.75 10.51 17.96
N LYS A 222 28.62 10.95 18.49
CA LYS A 222 28.36 11.00 19.92
C LYS A 222 27.35 9.91 20.30
N PRO A 223 27.72 8.90 21.09
CA PRO A 223 26.74 7.95 21.59
C PRO A 223 25.89 8.58 22.70
N LYS A 224 24.66 8.11 22.85
CA LYS A 224 23.70 8.62 23.85
C LYS A 224 24.20 8.32 25.26
N LEU A 225 24.38 9.33 26.10
CA LEU A 225 24.84 9.14 27.48
C LEU A 225 23.81 8.40 28.34
N PHE A 226 24.29 7.50 29.21
CA PHE A 226 23.45 6.89 30.23
C PHE A 226 23.36 7.78 31.46
N ASP A 227 22.24 8.47 31.65
CA ASP A 227 22.02 9.33 32.82
C ASP A 227 21.17 8.65 33.92
N ASN A 228 20.97 9.35 35.03
CA ASN A 228 20.20 8.83 36.17
C ASN A 228 18.71 8.59 35.87
N SER A 229 18.11 9.30 34.90
CA SER A 229 16.71 9.10 34.51
C SER A 229 16.49 7.72 33.87
N LEU A 230 17.55 7.13 33.29
CA LEU A 230 17.50 5.85 32.58
C LEU A 230 17.72 4.64 33.49
N LYS A 231 18.06 4.83 34.78
CA LYS A 231 18.43 3.75 35.72
C LYS A 231 17.35 2.69 35.96
N ASN A 232 16.08 3.08 35.89
CA ASN A 232 14.95 2.17 36.12
C ASN A 232 14.38 1.57 34.82
N LYS A 233 15.04 1.81 33.68
CA LYS A 233 14.62 1.31 32.38
C LYS A 233 15.17 -0.09 32.11
N ILE A 234 14.48 -0.81 31.25
CA ILE A 234 14.88 -2.12 30.74
C ILE A 234 15.00 -1.97 29.22
N SER A 235 16.03 -2.57 28.63
CA SER A 235 16.16 -2.63 27.18
C SER A 235 15.01 -3.42 26.55
N ARG A 236 14.85 -3.27 25.24
CA ARG A 236 13.80 -3.90 24.42
C ARG A 236 13.72 -5.42 24.64
N TYR A 237 14.87 -6.07 24.87
CA TYR A 237 14.99 -7.51 25.06
C TYR A 237 15.16 -7.93 26.52
N GLY A 238 14.78 -7.08 27.48
CA GLY A 238 14.84 -7.45 28.90
C GLY A 238 16.22 -7.28 29.54
N LYS A 239 17.20 -6.71 28.84
CA LYS A 239 18.57 -6.50 29.33
C LYS A 239 18.74 -5.14 30.00
N SER A 240 19.92 -4.90 30.56
CA SER A 240 20.35 -3.55 30.94
C SER A 240 20.42 -2.65 29.70
N PRO A 241 19.79 -1.46 29.72
CA PRO A 241 19.98 -0.45 28.68
C PRO A 241 21.32 0.30 28.82
N SER A 242 22.03 0.14 29.95
CA SER A 242 23.38 0.69 30.12
C SER A 242 24.40 -0.18 29.39
N VAL A 243 25.26 0.47 28.61
CA VAL A 243 26.37 -0.13 27.85
C VAL A 243 27.65 0.60 28.20
N ASP A 244 28.68 -0.15 28.59
CA ASP A 244 29.99 0.41 28.92
C ASP A 244 30.84 0.53 27.64
N ILE A 245 31.34 1.72 27.35
CA ILE A 245 32.37 1.95 26.33
C ILE A 245 33.50 2.74 26.99
N TYR A 246 34.69 2.14 27.02
CA TYR A 246 35.83 2.65 27.78
C TYR A 246 35.49 2.88 29.26
N ALA A 247 35.59 4.13 29.75
CA ALA A 247 35.29 4.49 31.13
C ALA A 247 33.91 5.13 31.34
N GLN A 248 33.07 5.16 30.29
CA GLN A 248 31.80 5.88 30.28
C GLN A 248 30.62 4.93 30.00
N LYS A 249 29.46 5.27 30.56
CA LYS A 249 28.19 4.56 30.35
C LYS A 249 27.33 5.28 29.32
N TYR A 250 26.80 4.50 28.39
CA TYR A 250 25.93 4.94 27.30
C TYR A 250 24.61 4.16 27.33
N TYR A 251 23.59 4.73 26.70
CA TYR A 251 22.27 4.14 26.57
C TYR A 251 22.19 3.29 25.29
N SER A 252 21.45 2.20 25.37
CA SER A 252 20.95 1.50 24.20
C SER A 252 19.57 0.93 24.45
N VAL A 253 18.66 1.18 23.49
CA VAL A 253 17.34 0.56 23.48
C VAL A 253 17.44 -0.96 23.34
N PHE A 254 18.43 -1.48 22.62
CA PHE A 254 18.62 -2.92 22.40
C PHE A 254 19.58 -3.56 23.42
N GLY A 255 20.42 -2.76 24.07
CA GLY A 255 21.41 -3.18 25.05
C GLY A 255 22.72 -3.65 24.42
N SER A 256 23.71 -3.90 25.28
CA SER A 256 25.06 -4.30 24.84
C SER A 256 25.03 -5.57 23.96
N PRO A 257 25.85 -5.63 22.89
CA PRO A 257 26.91 -4.70 22.48
C PRO A 257 26.46 -3.67 21.40
N SER A 258 25.19 -3.25 21.41
CA SER A 258 24.71 -2.10 20.64
C SER A 258 24.75 -0.83 21.49
N VAL A 259 24.97 0.32 20.86
CA VAL A 259 24.90 1.65 21.49
C VAL A 259 24.08 2.59 20.63
N ASP A 260 23.17 3.34 21.25
CA ASP A 260 22.31 4.28 20.54
C ASP A 260 23.07 5.59 20.27
N LEU A 261 22.83 6.18 19.10
CA LEU A 261 23.45 7.42 18.66
C LEU A 261 22.66 8.63 19.19
N ASP A 262 23.35 9.70 19.60
CA ASP A 262 22.70 10.99 19.87
C ASP A 262 22.34 11.66 18.53
N LEU A 263 21.18 11.33 17.96
CA LEU A 263 20.74 11.90 16.68
C LEU A 263 20.40 13.39 16.74
N THR A 264 20.49 14.03 17.91
CA THR A 264 20.39 15.50 18.04
C THR A 264 21.74 16.18 17.79
N ASP A 265 22.84 15.47 18.01
CA ASP A 265 24.20 15.95 17.80
C ASP A 265 24.52 16.16 16.31
N ILE A 266 25.24 17.25 16.04
CA ILE A 266 25.53 17.69 14.66
C ILE A 266 26.59 16.82 13.98
N ASN A 267 27.58 16.33 14.72
CA ASN A 267 28.63 15.47 14.14
C ASN A 267 28.04 14.11 13.76
N THR A 268 27.19 13.57 14.64
CA THR A 268 26.42 12.35 14.41
C THR A 268 25.53 12.45 13.17
N GLN A 269 24.79 13.56 13.03
CA GLN A 269 23.98 13.80 11.83
C GLN A 269 24.83 13.91 10.56
N ASN A 270 25.94 14.64 10.59
CA ASN A 270 26.82 14.78 9.44
C ASN A 270 27.41 13.44 9.00
N ALA A 271 27.84 12.59 9.94
CA ALA A 271 28.33 11.24 9.63
C ALA A 271 27.26 10.38 8.94
N ILE A 272 25.99 10.48 9.37
CA ILE A 272 24.87 9.80 8.72
C ILE A 272 24.59 10.38 7.33
N PHE A 273 24.66 11.71 7.17
CA PHE A 273 24.46 12.34 5.86
C PHE A 273 25.54 11.92 4.86
N ASP A 274 26.79 11.75 5.30
CA ASP A 274 27.87 11.22 4.48
C ASP A 274 27.53 9.80 3.96
N VAL A 275 26.97 8.93 4.82
CA VAL A 275 26.48 7.60 4.41
C VAL A 275 25.36 7.71 3.37
N VAL A 276 24.36 8.57 3.63
CA VAL A 276 23.24 8.80 2.69
C VAL A 276 23.76 9.27 1.34
N HIS A 277 24.70 10.21 1.33
CA HIS A 277 25.34 10.70 0.12
C HIS A 277 26.19 9.64 -0.58
N TYR A 278 26.95 8.83 0.16
CA TYR A 278 27.76 7.74 -0.37
C TYR A 278 26.90 6.77 -1.19
N TRP A 279 25.82 6.26 -0.61
CA TRP A 279 24.98 5.28 -1.30
C TRP A 279 24.17 5.90 -2.45
N MET A 280 23.73 7.16 -2.34
CA MET A 280 23.13 7.87 -3.47
C MET A 280 24.12 8.04 -4.64
N ARG A 281 25.41 8.27 -4.36
CA ARG A 281 26.46 8.31 -5.41
C ARG A 281 26.72 6.93 -6.01
N GLU A 282 26.66 5.86 -5.22
CA GLU A 282 26.74 4.47 -5.74
C GLU A 282 25.55 4.12 -6.64
N GLY A 283 24.42 4.83 -6.51
CA GLY A 283 23.34 4.80 -7.49
C GLY A 283 22.05 4.14 -7.01
N ILE A 284 21.84 3.99 -5.70
CA ILE A 284 20.56 3.51 -5.15
C ILE A 284 19.39 4.42 -5.56
N ASP A 285 18.18 3.90 -5.49
CA ASP A 285 16.94 4.59 -5.85
C ASP A 285 16.10 5.00 -4.63
N GLY A 286 16.53 4.62 -3.44
CA GLY A 286 15.88 4.98 -2.19
C GLY A 286 16.52 4.43 -0.95
N ILE A 287 16.08 4.95 0.18
CA ILE A 287 16.45 4.50 1.51
C ILE A 287 15.18 4.18 2.30
N LEU A 288 15.16 3.05 3.01
CA LEU A 288 14.20 2.76 4.07
C LEU A 288 14.91 2.94 5.42
N LEU A 289 14.45 3.88 6.22
CA LEU A 289 14.92 4.07 7.59
C LEU A 289 14.19 3.10 8.51
N ASP A 290 14.90 2.09 9.02
CA ASP A 290 14.36 1.10 9.96
C ASP A 290 14.54 1.57 11.41
N ASN A 291 13.80 0.95 12.34
CA ASN A 291 13.81 1.29 13.77
C ASN A 291 13.54 2.79 14.05
N ALA A 292 12.84 3.49 13.13
CA ALA A 292 12.57 4.91 13.22
C ALA A 292 11.67 5.31 14.40
N ALA A 293 11.01 4.32 15.02
CA ALA A 293 10.33 4.53 16.28
C ALA A 293 11.30 5.02 17.37
N TYR A 294 12.58 4.66 17.33
CA TYR A 294 13.55 4.87 18.42
C TYR A 294 14.51 6.05 18.22
N PHE A 295 14.63 6.60 17.00
CA PHE A 295 15.67 7.56 16.59
C PHE A 295 16.01 8.72 17.54
N VAL A 296 15.04 9.32 18.22
CA VAL A 296 15.32 10.33 19.24
C VAL A 296 14.43 10.07 20.43
N GLU A 297 15.02 9.75 21.57
CA GLU A 297 14.28 9.59 22.82
C GLU A 297 13.92 10.97 23.38
N GLN A 298 12.69 11.12 23.87
CA GLN A 298 12.29 12.28 24.66
C GLN A 298 12.58 12.02 26.14
N GLU A 299 13.01 13.06 26.85
CA GLU A 299 13.03 13.02 28.32
C GLU A 299 11.60 12.80 28.81
N GLU A 300 11.42 11.82 29.72
CA GLU A 300 10.13 11.46 30.32
C GLU A 300 9.48 12.72 30.89
N ARG A 301 8.32 13.14 30.34
CA ARG A 301 7.48 14.09 31.06
C ARG A 301 6.98 13.36 32.29
N GLN A 302 7.21 13.90 33.48
CA GLN A 302 6.72 13.36 34.77
C GLN A 302 5.18 13.34 34.90
N GLU A 303 4.42 13.27 33.80
CA GLU A 303 2.99 13.02 33.85
C GLU A 303 2.77 11.51 33.88
N THR A 304 2.31 11.04 35.03
CA THR A 304 1.78 9.71 35.32
C THR A 304 0.79 9.22 34.27
N GLN A 305 1.27 8.74 33.12
CA GLN A 305 0.55 7.73 32.38
C GLN A 305 0.94 6.37 32.96
N LYS A 306 -0.09 5.58 33.25
CA LYS A 306 0.07 4.22 33.76
C LYS A 306 1.09 3.52 32.86
N LYS A 307 2.23 3.11 33.41
CA LYS A 307 3.04 2.03 32.84
C LYS A 307 2.05 0.98 32.38
N VAL A 308 1.87 0.84 31.08
CA VAL A 308 1.20 -0.33 30.55
C VAL A 308 2.13 -1.45 30.98
N PHE A 309 1.66 -2.34 31.86
CA PHE A 309 2.48 -3.40 32.46
C PHE A 309 3.20 -4.26 31.39
N SER A 310 2.74 -4.23 30.14
CA SER A 310 3.33 -4.92 29.00
C SER A 310 4.23 -4.06 28.10
N CYS A 311 4.43 -2.76 28.36
CA CYS A 311 5.39 -1.96 27.61
C CYS A 311 6.03 -0.78 28.37
N PRO A 312 7.29 -0.92 28.79
CA PRO A 312 8.02 0.16 29.43
C PRO A 312 8.44 1.31 28.50
N GLN A 313 8.55 1.08 27.18
CA GLN A 313 9.23 2.00 26.25
C GLN A 313 8.29 2.88 25.39
N ALA A 314 6.97 2.74 25.51
CA ALA A 314 6.00 3.39 24.61
C ALA A 314 6.03 4.93 24.63
N GLU A 315 6.56 5.56 25.69
CA GLU A 315 6.66 7.03 25.79
C GLU A 315 7.88 7.59 25.04
N GLU A 316 8.86 6.75 24.69
CA GLU A 316 10.09 7.13 23.99
C GLU A 316 10.03 6.85 22.48
N THR A 317 8.97 6.18 22.02
CA THR A 317 8.79 5.89 20.60
C THR A 317 8.06 7.01 19.88
N TYR A 318 8.36 7.20 18.59
CA TYR A 318 7.65 8.15 17.70
C TYR A 318 7.69 9.62 18.17
N THR A 319 8.86 10.09 18.59
CA THR A 319 8.99 11.45 19.09
C THR A 319 9.05 12.49 17.97
N TYR A 320 8.77 13.75 18.33
CA TYR A 320 8.99 14.87 17.41
C TYR A 320 10.48 15.08 17.07
N GLY A 321 11.39 14.62 17.94
CA GLY A 321 12.82 14.59 17.65
C GLY A 321 13.13 13.69 16.46
N SER A 322 12.53 12.49 16.42
CA SER A 322 12.67 11.56 15.30
C SER A 322 12.17 12.18 13.98
N VAL A 323 11.05 12.93 14.04
CA VAL A 323 10.53 13.65 12.86
C VAL A 323 11.53 14.69 12.35
N LYS A 324 12.11 15.51 13.25
CA LYS A 324 13.11 16.51 12.90
C LYS A 324 14.37 15.90 12.31
N PHE A 325 14.83 14.76 12.83
CA PHE A 325 15.97 14.06 12.27
C PHE A 325 15.67 13.57 10.84
N ILE A 326 14.53 12.91 10.63
CA ILE A 326 14.11 12.43 9.30
C ILE A 326 13.87 13.60 8.33
N GLU A 327 13.38 14.75 8.81
CA GLU A 327 13.25 15.98 8.02
C GLU A 327 14.62 16.43 7.46
N LYS A 328 15.69 16.37 8.27
CA LYS A 328 17.03 16.70 7.79
C LYS A 328 17.55 15.69 6.75
N VAL A 329 17.30 14.39 6.96
CA VAL A 329 17.61 13.37 5.95
C VAL A 329 16.86 13.66 4.64
N ARG A 330 15.58 14.01 4.71
CA ARG A 330 14.76 14.41 3.55
C ARG A 330 15.35 15.62 2.83
N GLN A 331 15.82 16.63 3.57
CA GLN A 331 16.47 17.82 3.00
C GLN A 331 17.74 17.46 2.22
N GLU A 332 18.58 16.56 2.75
CA GLU A 332 19.79 16.09 2.05
C GLU A 332 19.46 15.29 0.79
N ILE A 333 18.44 14.43 0.83
CA ILE A 333 17.97 13.72 -0.36
C ILE A 333 17.38 14.71 -1.39
N ASP A 334 16.59 15.70 -0.96
CA ASP A 334 16.01 16.71 -1.87
C ASP A 334 17.08 17.57 -2.55
N LYS A 335 18.12 17.95 -1.82
CA LYS A 335 19.28 18.65 -2.36
C LYS A 335 19.94 17.79 -3.46
N TRP A 336 20.15 16.51 -3.20
CA TRP A 336 20.69 15.59 -4.19
C TRP A 336 19.77 15.46 -5.41
N MET A 337 18.46 15.26 -5.21
CA MET A 337 17.47 15.14 -6.28
C MET A 337 17.44 16.38 -7.20
N LYS A 338 17.60 17.59 -6.64
CA LYS A 338 17.70 18.84 -7.42
C LYS A 338 18.95 18.86 -8.31
N THR A 339 20.08 18.36 -7.80
CA THR A 339 21.35 18.35 -8.54
C THR A 339 21.47 17.21 -9.55
N SER A 340 20.96 16.03 -9.23
CA SER A 340 21.09 14.83 -10.07
C SER A 340 19.94 14.68 -11.07
N GLY A 341 18.77 15.29 -10.79
CA GLY A 341 17.54 15.07 -11.54
C GLY A 341 16.89 13.70 -11.32
N LYS A 342 17.50 12.82 -10.51
CA LYS A 342 16.98 11.48 -10.21
C LYS A 342 16.09 11.54 -8.96
N LYS A 343 14.91 10.90 -9.02
CA LYS A 343 14.02 10.74 -7.86
C LYS A 343 14.58 9.67 -6.91
N VAL A 344 14.55 9.96 -5.61
CA VAL A 344 14.98 9.03 -4.55
C VAL A 344 13.86 8.89 -3.53
N LEU A 345 13.50 7.66 -3.24
CA LEU A 345 12.52 7.32 -2.21
C LEU A 345 13.11 7.50 -0.81
N LEU A 346 12.38 8.15 0.10
CA LEU A 346 12.60 8.04 1.54
C LEU A 346 11.44 7.29 2.20
N GLY A 347 11.70 6.05 2.61
CA GLY A 347 10.79 5.21 3.37
C GLY A 347 11.12 5.24 4.87
N VAL A 348 10.12 4.97 5.70
CA VAL A 348 10.27 4.85 7.16
C VAL A 348 9.53 3.60 7.65
N ASN A 349 10.23 2.76 8.41
CA ASN A 349 9.67 1.61 9.13
C ASN A 349 9.82 1.80 10.65
N ALA A 350 8.79 1.38 11.40
CA ALA A 350 8.80 1.46 12.86
C ALA A 350 9.91 0.61 13.49
N GLY A 351 10.27 -0.50 12.83
CA GLY A 351 11.09 -1.55 13.43
C GLY A 351 10.35 -2.37 14.48
N ASP A 352 11.12 -3.03 15.34
CA ASP A 352 10.62 -3.99 16.34
C ASP A 352 10.03 -3.29 17.58
N THR A 353 8.84 -2.73 17.44
CA THR A 353 8.18 -1.96 18.50
C THR A 353 7.33 -2.78 19.47
N TRP A 354 6.95 -4.03 19.17
CA TRP A 354 6.09 -4.98 19.93
C TRP A 354 4.80 -4.43 20.59
N CYS A 355 4.93 -3.43 21.43
CA CYS A 355 3.99 -2.89 22.37
C CYS A 355 2.96 -1.90 21.83
N ASP A 356 3.27 -1.17 20.75
CA ASP A 356 2.42 -0.06 20.29
C ASP A 356 1.25 -0.60 19.45
N LEU A 357 0.54 -1.56 20.04
CA LEU A 357 -0.70 -2.13 19.56
C LEU A 357 -1.76 -1.01 19.47
N THR A 358 -1.79 -0.13 20.47
CA THR A 358 -2.94 0.72 20.80
C THR A 358 -2.99 2.09 20.14
N GLY A 359 -1.94 2.53 19.44
CA GLY A 359 -1.92 3.85 18.82
C GLY A 359 -3.04 4.00 17.79
N ARG A 360 -3.97 4.93 18.03
CA ARG A 360 -5.06 5.28 17.11
C ARG A 360 -5.07 6.80 16.89
N PRO A 361 -4.70 7.30 15.70
CA PRO A 361 -4.27 6.55 14.51
C PRO A 361 -2.89 5.87 14.68
N ASP A 362 -2.41 5.08 13.68
CA ASP A 362 -1.08 4.47 13.76
C ASP A 362 0.00 5.54 14.02
N PRO A 363 0.85 5.39 15.08
CA PRO A 363 1.91 6.32 15.42
C PRO A 363 2.87 6.64 14.26
N MET A 364 3.05 5.70 13.33
CA MET A 364 3.87 5.91 12.13
C MET A 364 3.41 7.09 11.25
N LEU A 365 2.14 7.51 11.35
CA LEU A 365 1.64 8.69 10.64
C LEU A 365 2.33 9.99 11.07
N ILE A 366 3.07 10.02 12.18
CA ILE A 366 3.85 11.18 12.59
C ILE A 366 4.89 11.58 11.53
N PHE A 367 5.39 10.61 10.74
CA PHE A 367 6.42 10.81 9.72
C PHE A 367 5.86 11.22 8.34
N ARG A 368 4.55 11.43 8.21
CA ARG A 368 3.89 11.59 6.90
C ARG A 368 4.28 12.84 6.11
N GLU A 369 4.73 13.89 6.79
CA GLU A 369 5.15 15.12 6.13
C GLU A 369 6.61 15.04 5.64
N VAL A 370 7.41 14.13 6.21
CA VAL A 370 8.86 14.03 5.96
C VAL A 370 9.26 12.81 5.13
N ALA A 371 8.39 11.80 5.02
CA ALA A 371 8.64 10.58 4.25
C ALA A 371 7.74 10.47 2.99
N ASP A 372 8.22 9.70 2.01
CA ASP A 372 7.48 9.30 0.82
C ASP A 372 6.66 8.02 1.07
N VAL A 373 7.25 7.07 1.83
CA VAL A 373 6.63 5.80 2.22
C VAL A 373 6.68 5.65 3.74
N ILE A 374 5.55 5.30 4.34
CA ILE A 374 5.44 4.96 5.76
C ILE A 374 4.93 3.54 5.85
N ILE A 375 5.73 2.61 6.38
CA ILE A 375 5.26 1.24 6.62
C ILE A 375 4.22 1.27 7.74
N ILE A 376 2.94 1.15 7.38
CA ILE A 376 1.86 1.07 8.35
C ILE A 376 1.73 -0.35 8.85
N ARG A 377 1.36 -0.50 10.13
CA ARG A 377 1.30 -1.83 10.75
C ARG A 377 -0.08 -2.45 10.66
N GLU A 378 -1.06 -1.78 10.05
CA GLU A 378 -2.48 -2.17 9.99
C GLU A 378 -2.71 -3.62 9.53
N PHE A 379 -1.97 -4.06 8.51
CA PHE A 379 -2.16 -5.39 7.90
C PHE A 379 -1.25 -6.47 8.49
N LEU A 380 -0.36 -6.11 9.42
CA LEU A 380 0.50 -7.07 10.12
C LEU A 380 -0.30 -7.96 11.08
N PRO A 381 0.23 -9.13 11.49
CA PRO A 381 -0.44 -10.00 12.44
C PRO A 381 -0.77 -9.30 13.76
N ASN A 382 -1.99 -9.50 14.27
CA ASN A 382 -2.47 -8.93 15.54
C ASN A 382 -2.35 -7.39 15.62
N ARG A 383 -2.35 -6.70 14.47
CA ARG A 383 -2.34 -5.24 14.38
C ARG A 383 -3.60 -4.73 13.69
N GLY A 384 -3.79 -3.42 13.71
CA GLY A 384 -4.92 -2.77 13.09
C GLY A 384 -6.25 -3.24 13.71
N CYS A 385 -7.23 -3.57 12.88
CA CYS A 385 -8.50 -4.11 13.35
C CYS A 385 -8.41 -5.52 13.99
N LYS A 386 -7.23 -6.16 13.96
CA LYS A 386 -6.96 -7.49 14.55
C LYS A 386 -6.41 -7.43 15.98
N GLU A 387 -6.12 -6.23 16.48
CA GLU A 387 -5.40 -5.93 17.72
C GLU A 387 -6.08 -6.44 19.01
N ASN A 388 -7.41 -6.57 19.01
CA ASN A 388 -8.18 -7.03 20.16
C ASN A 388 -9.34 -7.90 19.66
N PHE A 389 -9.28 -9.22 19.89
CA PHE A 389 -10.41 -10.13 19.70
C PHE A 389 -11.69 -9.51 20.36
N PRO A 390 -12.84 -9.42 19.67
CA PRO A 390 -13.34 -10.39 18.72
C PRO A 390 -13.04 -10.03 17.27
N THR A 391 -12.73 -11.09 16.53
CA THR A 391 -12.48 -11.23 15.10
C THR A 391 -13.61 -10.75 14.16
N THR A 392 -14.52 -9.90 14.65
CA THR A 392 -15.72 -9.43 13.95
C THR A 392 -15.56 -8.07 13.28
N LYS A 393 -14.47 -7.32 13.51
CA LYS A 393 -14.28 -6.03 12.84
C LYS A 393 -13.75 -6.22 11.43
N ASN A 394 -14.25 -5.36 10.52
CA ASN A 394 -13.73 -5.22 9.16
C ASN A 394 -12.22 -4.95 9.19
N LEU A 395 -11.46 -5.65 8.35
CA LEU A 395 -10.01 -5.54 8.23
C LEU A 395 -9.54 -4.11 7.92
N THR A 396 -10.36 -3.35 7.19
CA THR A 396 -10.03 -1.99 6.76
C THR A 396 -10.55 -0.92 7.72
N CYS A 397 -11.11 -1.28 8.88
CA CYS A 397 -11.79 -0.34 9.77
C CYS A 397 -10.93 0.87 10.19
N LYS A 398 -9.64 0.66 10.52
CA LYS A 398 -8.71 1.73 10.89
C LYS A 398 -8.07 2.36 9.66
N TYR A 399 -7.79 1.58 8.61
CA TYR A 399 -7.35 2.11 7.31
C TYR A 399 -8.34 3.14 6.73
N HIS A 400 -9.64 2.90 6.85
CA HIS A 400 -10.69 3.78 6.37
C HIS A 400 -10.68 5.15 7.07
N SER A 401 -10.28 5.20 8.34
CA SER A 401 -10.20 6.46 9.10
C SER A 401 -9.13 7.43 8.59
N TYR A 402 -8.22 6.97 7.74
CA TYR A 402 -7.17 7.81 7.17
C TYR A 402 -7.69 8.63 6.00
N GLN A 403 -7.22 9.89 5.91
CA GLN A 403 -7.53 10.76 4.79
C GLN A 403 -6.96 10.22 3.48
N ASP A 404 -7.69 10.40 2.37
CA ASP A 404 -7.30 9.88 1.06
C ASP A 404 -5.95 10.42 0.58
N ALA A 405 -5.62 11.68 0.90
CA ALA A 405 -4.33 12.27 0.57
C ALA A 405 -3.15 11.51 1.20
N TYR A 406 -3.35 10.96 2.40
CA TYR A 406 -2.29 10.22 3.13
C TYR A 406 -2.17 8.78 2.66
N LYS A 407 -3.25 8.17 2.17
CA LYS A 407 -3.25 6.77 1.71
C LYS A 407 -2.16 6.50 0.67
N GLN A 408 -1.84 7.49 -0.17
CA GLN A 408 -0.79 7.38 -1.20
C GLN A 408 0.64 7.29 -0.65
N LYS A 409 0.87 7.56 0.64
CA LYS A 409 2.16 7.40 1.30
C LYS A 409 2.26 6.14 2.15
N LEU A 410 1.17 5.37 2.29
CA LEU A 410 1.13 4.23 3.19
C LEU A 410 1.72 3.00 2.49
N GLY A 411 2.86 2.52 2.99
CA GLY A 411 3.41 1.22 2.66
C GLY A 411 2.55 0.12 3.28
N LEU A 412 1.88 -0.65 2.43
CA LEU A 412 0.95 -1.70 2.83
C LEU A 412 1.63 -3.06 2.73
N THR A 413 1.77 -3.74 3.86
CA THR A 413 2.41 -5.06 3.90
C THR A 413 1.84 -5.93 5.00
N VAL A 414 1.96 -7.24 4.85
CA VAL A 414 1.48 -8.26 5.80
C VAL A 414 2.59 -8.87 6.66
N SER A 415 3.84 -8.55 6.35
CA SER A 415 5.04 -9.04 7.02
C SER A 415 6.17 -8.02 6.83
N THR A 416 7.13 -7.99 7.73
CA THR A 416 8.31 -7.10 7.69
C THR A 416 9.52 -7.82 8.26
N SER A 417 10.69 -7.17 8.34
CA SER A 417 11.86 -7.67 9.08
C SER A 417 11.53 -8.03 10.53
N SER A 418 10.67 -7.27 11.21
CA SER A 418 10.34 -7.51 12.63
C SER A 418 9.01 -8.25 12.85
N PHE A 419 8.22 -8.51 11.81
CA PHE A 419 6.89 -9.11 11.92
C PHE A 419 6.73 -10.25 10.91
N PRO A 420 6.72 -11.53 11.36
CA PRO A 420 6.68 -12.65 10.45
C PRO A 420 5.29 -12.86 9.84
N SER A 421 5.24 -13.37 8.60
CA SER A 421 3.99 -13.71 7.90
C SER A 421 3.16 -14.77 8.65
N ARG A 422 1.83 -14.69 8.53
CA ARG A 422 0.86 -15.66 9.13
C ARG A 422 -0.09 -16.27 8.10
N LYS A 423 0.25 -16.24 6.80
CA LYS A 423 -0.65 -16.71 5.72
C LYS A 423 -2.03 -16.01 5.73
N ASP A 424 -2.04 -14.72 6.08
CA ASP A 424 -3.26 -13.92 6.07
C ASP A 424 -3.57 -13.45 4.64
N VAL A 425 -4.16 -14.34 3.85
CA VAL A 425 -4.47 -14.09 2.42
C VAL A 425 -5.41 -12.91 2.21
N LEU A 426 -6.29 -12.60 3.18
CA LEU A 426 -7.21 -11.47 3.07
C LEU A 426 -6.48 -10.15 3.29
N SER A 427 -5.58 -10.07 4.28
CA SER A 427 -4.69 -8.91 4.45
C SER A 427 -3.76 -8.72 3.26
N LEU A 428 -3.27 -9.82 2.67
CA LEU A 428 -2.42 -9.76 1.48
C LEU A 428 -3.20 -9.20 0.29
N ALA A 429 -4.41 -9.70 0.05
CA ALA A 429 -5.29 -9.17 -0.99
C ALA A 429 -5.66 -7.69 -0.76
N ALA A 430 -6.00 -7.32 0.47
CA ALA A 430 -6.27 -5.93 0.83
C ALA A 430 -5.06 -5.03 0.54
N SER A 431 -3.85 -5.44 0.94
CA SER A 431 -2.63 -4.65 0.70
C SER A 431 -2.38 -4.34 -0.78
N LEU A 432 -2.76 -5.26 -1.68
CA LEU A 432 -2.61 -5.10 -3.13
C LEU A 432 -3.79 -4.35 -3.77
N LEU A 433 -4.99 -4.45 -3.21
CA LEU A 433 -6.22 -3.88 -3.79
C LEU A 433 -6.64 -2.53 -3.21
N LEU A 434 -6.02 -2.05 -2.12
CA LEU A 434 -6.30 -0.76 -1.52
C LEU A 434 -5.43 0.36 -2.11
N PRO A 435 -5.85 1.64 -1.99
CA PRO A 435 -4.96 2.78 -2.25
C PRO A 435 -3.70 2.74 -1.36
N GLY A 436 -2.55 3.15 -1.88
CA GLY A 436 -1.27 3.10 -1.17
C GLY A 436 -0.24 2.25 -1.89
N ILE A 437 0.84 1.90 -1.20
CA ILE A 437 2.07 1.37 -1.78
C ILE A 437 2.23 -0.09 -1.35
N PRO A 438 1.84 -1.08 -2.18
CA PRO A 438 1.92 -2.48 -1.81
C PRO A 438 3.37 -2.94 -1.75
N ILE A 439 3.74 -3.56 -0.64
CA ILE A 439 5.07 -4.13 -0.42
C ILE A 439 4.87 -5.58 0.01
N ILE A 440 5.37 -6.50 -0.79
CA ILE A 440 5.38 -7.93 -0.47
C ILE A 440 6.73 -8.21 0.19
N TYR A 441 6.69 -8.69 1.43
CA TYR A 441 7.88 -9.21 2.09
C TYR A 441 8.11 -10.66 1.63
N TYR A 442 9.35 -11.04 1.36
CA TYR A 442 9.68 -12.33 0.76
C TYR A 442 9.07 -13.51 1.51
N GLY A 443 8.61 -14.52 0.76
CA GLY A 443 7.89 -15.67 1.29
C GLY A 443 6.39 -15.43 1.56
N ALA A 444 5.94 -14.18 1.72
CA ALA A 444 4.51 -13.88 1.87
C ALA A 444 3.73 -14.24 0.60
N GLU A 445 4.35 -14.14 -0.58
CA GLU A 445 3.79 -14.56 -1.87
C GLU A 445 3.54 -16.06 -1.95
N LEU A 446 4.32 -16.86 -1.22
CA LEU A 446 4.13 -18.31 -1.14
C LEU A 446 3.09 -18.69 -0.09
N GLY A 447 2.59 -17.73 0.70
CA GLY A 447 1.75 -18.03 1.85
C GLY A 447 2.53 -18.64 3.01
N MET A 448 3.85 -18.40 3.11
CA MET A 448 4.66 -18.89 4.22
C MET A 448 4.05 -18.45 5.55
N ALA A 449 3.88 -19.41 6.46
CA ALA A 449 3.48 -19.15 7.83
C ALA A 449 4.73 -19.09 8.72
N SER A 450 4.68 -18.22 9.72
CA SER A 450 5.69 -18.10 10.77
C SER A 450 5.96 -19.46 11.44
N LEU A 451 7.22 -19.70 11.78
CA LEU A 451 7.63 -20.89 12.50
C LEU A 451 7.05 -20.93 13.92
N ASN A 452 6.78 -22.15 14.40
CA ASN A 452 6.63 -22.37 15.83
C ASN A 452 8.02 -22.42 16.50
N ARG A 453 8.14 -21.82 17.69
CA ARG A 453 9.38 -21.59 18.47
C ARG A 453 10.44 -22.70 18.39
N GLY A 454 10.06 -23.97 18.57
CA GLY A 454 10.99 -25.11 18.65
C GLY A 454 11.38 -25.77 17.32
N ARG A 455 11.20 -25.10 16.18
CA ARG A 455 11.33 -25.74 14.85
C ARG A 455 12.32 -25.07 13.90
N ARG A 456 13.13 -24.12 14.39
CA ARG A 456 14.13 -23.46 13.58
C ARG A 456 15.30 -24.41 13.30
N PRO A 457 15.71 -24.60 12.04
CA PRO A 457 16.92 -25.35 11.72
C PRO A 457 18.15 -24.55 12.15
N GLU A 458 18.89 -25.00 13.16
CA GLU A 458 20.07 -24.30 13.66
C GLU A 458 21.22 -24.22 12.64
N LYS A 459 21.35 -25.20 11.75
CA LYS A 459 22.42 -25.26 10.73
C LYS A 459 22.17 -24.39 9.51
N LEU A 460 20.91 -24.04 9.23
CA LEU A 460 20.57 -23.17 8.10
C LEU A 460 20.61 -21.73 8.56
N TYR A 461 20.75 -20.78 7.63
CA TYR A 461 20.62 -19.35 7.93
C TYR A 461 19.42 -19.12 8.87
N PRO A 462 19.54 -18.31 9.94
CA PRO A 462 20.74 -17.55 10.37
C PRO A 462 21.84 -18.29 11.18
N GLN A 463 22.02 -19.61 11.02
CA GLN A 463 23.08 -20.40 11.63
C GLN A 463 23.17 -20.27 13.16
N GLY A 464 22.03 -20.32 13.85
CA GLY A 464 21.93 -20.16 15.30
C GLY A 464 22.01 -18.71 15.81
N LYS A 465 22.32 -17.71 14.96
CA LYS A 465 22.32 -16.29 15.35
C LYS A 465 20.91 -15.77 15.63
N SER A 466 20.81 -14.70 16.42
CA SER A 466 19.56 -13.99 16.73
C SER A 466 19.80 -12.48 16.81
N TYR A 467 18.75 -11.67 16.73
CA TYR A 467 18.84 -10.24 16.99
C TYR A 467 19.05 -9.99 18.46
N HIS A 468 20.16 -9.37 18.85
CA HIS A 468 20.44 -8.96 20.23
C HIS A 468 20.15 -10.04 21.31
N ASN A 469 20.32 -11.33 21.01
CA ASN A 469 19.90 -12.46 21.88
C ASN A 469 18.43 -12.40 22.31
N GLU A 470 17.53 -11.99 21.42
CA GLU A 470 16.10 -12.03 21.64
C GLU A 470 15.64 -13.46 21.97
N ASP A 471 14.74 -13.59 22.96
CA ASP A 471 14.08 -14.86 23.21
C ASP A 471 13.22 -15.25 22.00
N LEU A 472 13.29 -16.52 21.58
CA LEU A 472 12.43 -17.09 20.53
C LEU A 472 10.97 -17.20 21.02
N LEU A 473 10.29 -16.07 21.12
CA LEU A 473 8.85 -15.97 21.32
C LEU A 473 8.11 -16.13 19.98
N ASP A 474 6.79 -16.31 20.00
CA ASP A 474 5.98 -16.46 18.77
C ASP A 474 6.03 -15.25 17.82
N TYR A 475 6.73 -14.18 18.22
CA TYR A 475 6.86 -12.90 17.54
C TYR A 475 8.32 -12.41 17.48
N GLY A 476 9.32 -13.29 17.67
CA GLY A 476 10.72 -12.91 17.53
C GLY A 476 11.01 -12.42 16.11
N SER A 477 11.79 -11.34 15.97
CA SER A 477 12.12 -10.74 14.67
C SER A 477 12.75 -11.78 13.74
N ILE A 478 13.59 -12.66 14.29
CA ILE A 478 14.25 -13.76 13.58
C ILE A 478 13.29 -14.74 12.87
N LEU A 479 12.03 -14.81 13.27
CA LEU A 479 11.02 -15.63 12.58
C LEU A 479 10.64 -15.07 11.21
N SER A 480 10.96 -13.81 10.94
CA SER A 480 10.82 -13.15 9.63
C SER A 480 12.03 -13.41 8.71
N HIS A 481 13.07 -14.06 9.23
CA HIS A 481 14.36 -14.28 8.56
C HIS A 481 14.62 -15.76 8.37
N GLN A 482 13.79 -16.39 7.53
CA GLN A 482 13.88 -17.82 7.23
C GLN A 482 14.37 -18.05 5.79
N PRO A 483 15.15 -19.12 5.54
CA PRO A 483 15.62 -19.44 4.19
C PRO A 483 14.45 -19.53 3.20
N MET A 484 14.58 -18.82 2.08
CA MET A 484 13.60 -18.81 1.00
C MET A 484 13.42 -20.24 0.46
N PRO A 485 12.20 -20.80 0.48
CA PRO A 485 11.95 -22.18 0.07
C PRO A 485 11.84 -22.29 -1.45
N TRP A 486 12.98 -22.21 -2.15
CA TRP A 486 13.03 -22.36 -3.61
C TRP A 486 12.59 -23.74 -4.09
N ASP A 487 12.95 -24.77 -3.35
CA ASP A 487 12.70 -26.18 -3.66
C ASP A 487 12.56 -26.98 -2.37
N THR A 488 12.11 -28.23 -2.49
CA THR A 488 11.90 -29.07 -1.28
C THR A 488 13.20 -29.58 -0.65
N SER A 489 14.28 -29.66 -1.43
CA SER A 489 15.57 -30.18 -0.95
C SER A 489 16.43 -29.11 -0.28
N GLY A 490 16.22 -27.84 -0.62
CA GLY A 490 17.05 -26.72 -0.19
C GLY A 490 18.22 -26.44 -1.11
N GLN A 491 18.51 -27.31 -2.08
CA GLN A 491 19.66 -27.15 -2.98
C GLN A 491 19.58 -25.90 -3.86
N ARG A 492 18.37 -25.37 -4.12
CA ARG A 492 18.23 -24.09 -4.82
C ARG A 492 18.43 -22.88 -3.91
N PHE A 493 18.23 -23.04 -2.60
CA PHE A 493 18.65 -22.03 -1.63
C PHE A 493 20.18 -22.03 -1.49
N SER A 494 20.78 -23.20 -1.24
CA SER A 494 22.23 -23.40 -1.20
C SER A 494 22.61 -24.78 -1.72
N GLY A 495 23.53 -24.82 -2.69
CA GLY A 495 24.06 -26.09 -3.22
C GLY A 495 24.84 -26.92 -2.21
N ALA A 496 25.21 -26.34 -1.06
CA ALA A 496 25.91 -27.04 0.02
C ALA A 496 24.97 -27.89 0.90
N ILE A 497 23.64 -27.75 0.77
CA ILE A 497 22.67 -28.53 1.52
C ILE A 497 22.62 -29.97 0.97
N ASN A 498 23.15 -30.90 1.76
CA ASN A 498 23.20 -32.33 1.46
C ASN A 498 22.55 -33.21 2.55
N ASP A 499 21.97 -32.60 3.58
CA ASP A 499 21.28 -33.29 4.66
C ASP A 499 19.75 -33.04 4.64
N SER A 500 19.03 -33.63 5.59
CA SER A 500 17.56 -33.51 5.65
C SER A 500 17.08 -32.23 6.35
N SER A 501 17.97 -31.33 6.78
CA SER A 501 17.60 -30.17 7.62
C SER A 501 16.60 -29.24 6.92
N PHE A 502 16.83 -28.92 5.65
CA PHE A 502 15.94 -28.07 4.86
C PHE A 502 14.62 -28.75 4.54
N LYS A 503 14.67 -30.02 4.12
CA LYS A 503 13.48 -30.84 3.87
C LYS A 503 12.60 -30.94 5.11
N ASP A 504 13.20 -31.11 6.28
CA ASP A 504 12.52 -31.11 7.56
C ASP A 504 11.91 -29.75 7.87
N TYR A 505 12.64 -28.66 7.65
CA TYR A 505 12.15 -27.29 7.78
C TYR A 505 10.91 -27.06 6.89
N VAL A 506 10.96 -27.41 5.61
CA VAL A 506 9.83 -27.28 4.67
C VAL A 506 8.65 -28.14 5.13
N LYS A 507 8.86 -29.42 5.41
CA LYS A 507 7.80 -30.37 5.80
C LYS A 507 7.11 -29.94 7.10
N LYS A 508 7.88 -29.50 8.09
CA LYS A 508 7.37 -29.14 9.43
C LYS A 508 6.65 -27.80 9.45
N ASN A 509 6.99 -26.86 8.55
CA ASN A 509 6.60 -25.46 8.69
C ASN A 509 5.87 -24.87 7.47
N ILE A 510 6.28 -25.21 6.25
CA ILE A 510 5.73 -24.64 5.01
C ILE A 510 4.70 -25.60 4.35
N LYS A 511 4.71 -26.88 4.73
CA LYS A 511 3.76 -27.95 4.34
C LYS A 511 3.65 -28.29 2.86
N SER A 512 4.15 -27.47 1.92
CA SER A 512 4.42 -27.77 0.48
C SER A 512 4.60 -26.53 -0.40
N GLU A 513 4.45 -25.32 0.13
CA GLU A 513 4.52 -24.06 -0.63
C GLU A 513 5.97 -23.59 -0.88
N VAL A 514 6.71 -24.37 -1.67
CA VAL A 514 8.02 -23.99 -2.22
C VAL A 514 7.87 -23.46 -3.64
N VAL A 515 8.82 -22.63 -4.12
CA VAL A 515 8.79 -22.02 -5.46
C VAL A 515 8.65 -23.06 -6.56
N GLU A 516 9.46 -24.13 -6.54
CA GLU A 516 9.40 -25.26 -7.48
C GLU A 516 7.99 -25.88 -7.61
N ASN A 517 7.24 -25.93 -6.50
CA ASN A 517 5.91 -26.52 -6.48
C ASN A 517 4.83 -25.58 -6.97
N VAL A 518 5.00 -24.26 -6.88
CA VAL A 518 3.95 -23.30 -7.27
C VAL A 518 4.20 -22.72 -8.66
N VAL A 519 5.46 -22.53 -9.04
CA VAL A 519 5.83 -22.03 -10.36
C VAL A 519 5.53 -23.10 -11.41
N GLY A 520 4.75 -22.75 -12.42
CA GLY A 520 4.39 -23.64 -13.54
C GLY A 520 3.19 -24.55 -13.28
N ARG A 521 2.61 -24.57 -12.06
CA ARG A 521 1.30 -25.21 -11.86
C ARG A 521 0.20 -24.36 -12.49
N GLN A 522 -0.75 -25.00 -13.18
CA GLN A 522 -2.00 -24.37 -13.64
C GLN A 522 -3.09 -24.37 -12.57
N CYS A 523 -2.72 -24.42 -11.28
CA CYS A 523 -3.68 -24.58 -10.19
C CYS A 523 -3.98 -23.23 -9.54
N GLU A 524 -5.05 -22.54 -9.96
CA GLU A 524 -5.45 -21.21 -9.48
C GLU A 524 -5.81 -21.09 -7.97
N GLN A 525 -5.39 -22.04 -7.13
CA GLN A 525 -5.70 -22.13 -5.70
C GLN A 525 -4.53 -21.79 -4.77
N THR A 526 -3.30 -21.63 -5.27
CA THR A 526 -2.18 -21.28 -4.40
C THR A 526 -2.17 -19.79 -4.05
N VAL A 527 -1.55 -19.42 -2.92
CA VAL A 527 -1.35 -18.01 -2.56
C VAL A 527 -0.49 -17.30 -3.61
N TYR A 528 0.46 -18.03 -4.20
CA TYR A 528 1.30 -17.54 -5.27
C TYR A 528 0.47 -17.13 -6.51
N ASP A 529 -0.45 -17.99 -6.98
CA ASP A 529 -1.32 -17.66 -8.12
C ASP A 529 -2.30 -16.52 -7.81
N LEU A 530 -2.76 -16.44 -6.55
CA LEU A 530 -3.54 -15.29 -6.09
C LEU A 530 -2.73 -13.99 -6.22
N VAL A 531 -1.49 -13.97 -5.72
CA VAL A 531 -0.62 -12.79 -5.77
C VAL A 531 -0.35 -12.35 -7.20
N GLN A 532 -0.03 -13.28 -8.11
CA GLN A 532 0.18 -12.95 -9.52
C GLN A 532 -1.07 -12.31 -10.16
N ARG A 533 -2.25 -12.86 -9.91
CA ARG A 533 -3.51 -12.29 -10.43
C ARG A 533 -3.83 -10.92 -9.82
N LEU A 534 -3.56 -10.73 -8.53
CA LEU A 534 -3.74 -9.44 -7.86
C LEU A 534 -2.77 -8.37 -8.39
N ILE A 535 -1.52 -8.73 -8.67
CA ILE A 535 -0.52 -7.81 -9.24
C ILE A 535 -0.89 -7.46 -10.68
N ASN A 536 -1.43 -8.40 -11.45
CA ASN A 536 -1.98 -8.08 -12.78
C ASN A 536 -3.16 -7.11 -12.69
N LEU A 537 -4.09 -7.33 -11.75
CA LEU A 537 -5.20 -6.38 -11.49
C LEU A 537 -4.67 -5.00 -11.09
N ARG A 538 -3.65 -4.94 -10.23
CA ARG A 538 -2.99 -3.72 -9.77
C ARG A 538 -2.46 -2.86 -10.93
N GLN A 539 -2.11 -3.46 -12.07
CA GLN A 539 -1.65 -2.70 -13.24
C GLN A 539 -2.74 -1.79 -13.82
N ASN A 540 -4.01 -2.06 -13.56
CA ASN A 540 -5.10 -1.18 -13.97
C ASN A 540 -5.03 0.17 -13.24
N PRO A 541 -5.16 1.32 -13.94
CA PRO A 541 -5.10 2.65 -13.32
C PRO A 541 -6.09 2.87 -12.16
N THR A 542 -7.24 2.20 -12.17
CA THR A 542 -8.19 2.22 -11.04
C THR A 542 -7.55 1.76 -9.73
N PHE A 543 -6.65 0.76 -9.76
CA PHE A 543 -5.96 0.30 -8.56
C PHE A 543 -4.73 1.14 -8.22
N LYS A 544 -4.02 1.70 -9.22
CA LYS A 544 -2.84 2.56 -9.00
C LYS A 544 -3.17 3.90 -8.36
N SER A 545 -4.18 4.62 -8.85
CA SER A 545 -4.50 5.99 -8.42
C SER A 545 -5.96 6.24 -8.07
N GLY A 546 -6.84 5.25 -8.25
CA GLY A 546 -8.27 5.40 -7.97
C GLY A 546 -8.60 5.53 -6.49
N THR A 547 -9.73 6.16 -6.20
CA THR A 547 -10.30 6.30 -4.86
C THR A 547 -10.87 4.98 -4.36
N MET A 548 -11.23 4.95 -3.07
CA MET A 548 -11.91 3.82 -2.43
C MET A 548 -13.15 4.32 -1.70
N GLU A 549 -14.26 3.62 -1.86
CA GLU A 549 -15.49 3.81 -1.07
C GLU A 549 -15.85 2.49 -0.39
N GLU A 550 -16.02 2.50 0.93
CA GLU A 550 -16.51 1.33 1.66
C GLU A 550 -18.04 1.27 1.59
N LEU A 551 -18.59 0.08 1.29
CA LEU A 551 -20.03 -0.10 1.15
C LEU A 551 -20.68 -0.32 2.52
N SER A 552 -21.33 0.74 3.03
CA SER A 552 -22.00 0.72 4.33
C SER A 552 -23.14 -0.30 4.45
N SER A 553 -23.77 -0.70 3.34
CA SER A 553 -24.84 -1.70 3.31
C SER A 553 -24.43 -3.09 3.81
N PHE A 554 -23.12 -3.36 3.88
CA PHE A 554 -22.58 -4.62 4.39
C PHE A 554 -22.09 -4.55 5.84
N LYS A 555 -22.23 -3.41 6.53
CA LYS A 555 -21.80 -3.22 7.93
C LYS A 555 -22.53 -4.14 8.91
N ASP A 556 -23.82 -4.40 8.70
CA ASP A 556 -24.61 -5.29 9.57
C ASP A 556 -24.14 -6.76 9.53
N TYR A 557 -23.28 -7.10 8.57
CA TYR A 557 -22.71 -8.42 8.37
C TYR A 557 -21.21 -8.46 8.67
N GLU A 558 -20.69 -7.52 9.46
CA GLU A 558 -19.29 -7.43 9.91
C GLU A 558 -18.71 -8.77 10.40
N LYS A 559 -19.54 -9.66 10.97
CA LYS A 559 -19.14 -11.00 11.39
C LYS A 559 -18.66 -11.90 10.24
N TYR A 560 -19.17 -11.71 9.03
CA TYR A 560 -18.92 -12.52 7.83
C TYR A 560 -17.93 -11.87 6.86
N TYR A 561 -17.99 -10.53 6.76
CA TYR A 561 -17.16 -9.77 5.83
C TYR A 561 -15.89 -9.30 6.51
N TYR A 562 -14.77 -9.53 5.82
CA TYR A 562 -13.51 -8.89 6.13
C TYR A 562 -13.45 -7.48 5.53
N GLY A 563 -14.18 -7.19 4.45
CA GLY A 563 -14.42 -5.85 3.92
C GLY A 563 -15.03 -5.86 2.52
N VAL A 564 -15.92 -4.91 2.21
CA VAL A 564 -16.49 -4.72 0.86
C VAL A 564 -16.32 -3.27 0.44
N PHE A 565 -15.62 -3.04 -0.67
CA PHE A 565 -15.29 -1.68 -1.12
C PHE A 565 -15.26 -1.56 -2.64
N VAL A 566 -15.48 -0.33 -3.11
CA VAL A 566 -15.47 0.05 -4.51
C VAL A 566 -14.21 0.85 -4.81
N ARG A 567 -13.52 0.53 -5.90
CA ARG A 567 -12.43 1.33 -6.45
C ARG A 567 -12.90 2.04 -7.72
N ARG A 568 -12.61 3.35 -7.82
CA ARG A 568 -12.97 4.18 -8.98
C ARG A 568 -11.82 5.07 -9.41
N ALA A 569 -11.62 5.23 -10.71
CA ALA A 569 -10.77 6.27 -11.27
C ALA A 569 -11.47 6.90 -12.49
N PRO A 570 -11.36 8.23 -12.68
CA PRO A 570 -11.97 8.89 -13.84
C PRO A 570 -11.50 8.27 -15.17
N GLY A 571 -12.44 7.90 -16.03
CA GLY A 571 -12.15 7.31 -17.35
C GLY A 571 -11.73 5.83 -17.32
N PHE A 572 -11.74 5.17 -16.17
CA PHE A 572 -11.39 3.76 -16.02
C PHE A 572 -12.56 2.95 -15.40
N PRO A 573 -12.60 1.63 -15.61
CA PRO A 573 -13.65 0.79 -15.04
C PRO A 573 -13.72 0.88 -13.51
N THR A 574 -14.94 0.81 -12.99
CA THR A 574 -15.19 0.69 -11.55
C THR A 574 -15.02 -0.77 -11.14
N PHE A 575 -14.39 -1.01 -9.99
CA PHE A 575 -14.24 -2.36 -9.44
C PHE A 575 -14.93 -2.47 -8.09
N VAL A 576 -15.60 -3.60 -7.85
CA VAL A 576 -16.15 -3.97 -6.54
C VAL A 576 -15.32 -5.12 -5.99
N ILE A 577 -14.80 -4.95 -4.77
CA ILE A 577 -13.95 -5.91 -4.10
C ILE A 577 -14.70 -6.43 -2.88
N VAL A 578 -14.75 -7.76 -2.75
CA VAL A 578 -15.37 -8.45 -1.62
C VAL A 578 -14.31 -9.33 -0.98
N LEU A 579 -13.94 -9.00 0.26
CA LEU A 579 -13.06 -9.78 1.12
C LEU A 579 -13.90 -10.43 2.21
N MET A 580 -13.94 -11.75 2.21
CA MET A 580 -14.84 -12.55 3.03
C MET A 580 -14.04 -13.55 3.86
N ARG A 581 -14.42 -13.74 5.12
CA ARG A 581 -13.68 -14.63 6.02
C ARG A 581 -14.26 -16.03 6.06
N TYR A 582 -15.54 -16.11 6.37
CA TYR A 582 -16.31 -17.34 6.41
C TYR A 582 -17.79 -16.99 6.36
N THR A 583 -18.62 -17.95 6.00
CA THR A 583 -20.08 -17.77 5.92
C THR A 583 -20.73 -18.95 6.64
N THR A 584 -21.77 -18.68 7.44
CA THR A 584 -22.55 -19.73 8.11
C THR A 584 -23.92 -19.96 7.48
N SER A 585 -24.33 -19.07 6.57
CA SER A 585 -25.64 -19.03 5.93
C SER A 585 -25.49 -18.64 4.46
N ASN A 586 -26.47 -19.01 3.64
CA ASN A 586 -26.59 -18.47 2.29
C ASN A 586 -26.84 -16.96 2.38
N PHE A 587 -26.25 -16.19 1.47
CA PHE A 587 -26.56 -14.77 1.32
C PHE A 587 -26.37 -14.34 -0.13
N VAL A 588 -26.95 -13.19 -0.47
CA VAL A 588 -26.88 -12.59 -1.80
C VAL A 588 -26.09 -11.30 -1.68
N LEU A 589 -25.04 -11.19 -2.49
CA LEU A 589 -24.37 -9.91 -2.71
C LEU A 589 -25.08 -9.20 -3.85
N ASP A 590 -25.76 -8.10 -3.54
CA ASP A 590 -26.43 -7.27 -4.54
C ASP A 590 -25.60 -6.00 -4.79
N PHE A 591 -25.19 -5.79 -6.04
CA PHE A 591 -24.46 -4.60 -6.47
C PHE A 591 -25.21 -3.78 -7.52
N ARG A 592 -26.52 -3.98 -7.71
CA ARG A 592 -27.35 -3.26 -8.71
C ARG A 592 -27.34 -1.75 -8.56
N TYR A 593 -27.13 -1.25 -7.35
CA TYR A 593 -27.03 0.18 -7.06
C TYR A 593 -25.67 0.79 -7.45
N ILE A 594 -24.69 -0.04 -7.83
CA ILE A 594 -23.33 0.37 -8.19
C ILE A 594 -23.05 0.09 -9.66
N CYS A 595 -23.38 -1.13 -10.11
CA CYS A 595 -23.13 -1.60 -11.46
C CYS A 595 -24.45 -2.02 -12.11
N SER A 596 -24.63 -1.73 -13.40
CA SER A 596 -25.74 -2.26 -14.22
C SER A 596 -25.52 -3.75 -14.54
N SER A 597 -24.28 -4.11 -14.90
CA SER A 597 -23.80 -5.48 -15.04
C SER A 597 -22.36 -5.59 -14.53
N VAL A 598 -21.91 -6.81 -14.25
CA VAL A 598 -20.56 -7.06 -13.70
C VAL A 598 -19.83 -8.15 -14.46
N SER A 599 -18.54 -7.95 -14.69
CA SER A 599 -17.60 -8.99 -15.11
C SER A 599 -16.82 -9.51 -13.91
N VAL A 600 -16.81 -10.82 -13.70
CA VAL A 600 -15.99 -11.45 -12.64
C VAL A 600 -14.53 -11.40 -13.07
N ARG A 601 -13.64 -10.79 -12.30
CA ARG A 601 -12.21 -10.66 -12.64
C ARG A 601 -11.31 -11.59 -11.83
N LEU A 602 -11.67 -11.85 -10.58
CA LEU A 602 -10.95 -12.76 -9.69
C LEU A 602 -11.90 -13.38 -8.69
N VAL A 603 -11.76 -14.69 -8.47
CA VAL A 603 -12.42 -15.43 -7.39
C VAL A 603 -11.38 -16.37 -6.79
N TYR A 604 -11.15 -16.27 -5.48
CA TYR A 604 -10.18 -17.09 -4.76
C TYR A 604 -10.68 -17.47 -3.37
N PRO A 605 -10.62 -18.76 -2.98
CA PRO A 605 -10.53 -19.94 -3.84
C PRO A 605 -11.63 -19.96 -4.90
N SER A 606 -11.48 -20.74 -5.98
CA SER A 606 -12.49 -20.77 -7.05
C SER A 606 -13.84 -21.27 -6.52
N ILE A 607 -14.91 -20.59 -6.93
CA ILE A 607 -16.30 -20.97 -6.63
C ILE A 607 -16.91 -21.56 -7.91
N PRO A 608 -17.43 -22.82 -7.90
CA PRO A 608 -17.94 -23.47 -9.10
C PRO A 608 -19.02 -22.66 -9.86
N ASN A 609 -19.88 -21.94 -9.13
CA ASN A 609 -20.98 -21.16 -9.71
C ASN A 609 -20.59 -19.72 -10.08
N LEU A 610 -19.33 -19.33 -9.88
CA LEU A 610 -18.83 -17.99 -10.18
C LEU A 610 -17.43 -18.09 -10.82
N PRO A 611 -17.32 -18.63 -12.05
CA PRO A 611 -16.03 -18.72 -12.72
C PRO A 611 -15.53 -17.33 -13.12
N ALA A 612 -14.21 -17.14 -13.14
CA ALA A 612 -13.60 -15.89 -13.58
C ALA A 612 -13.90 -15.61 -15.06
N ASN A 613 -13.93 -14.33 -15.42
CA ASN A 613 -14.26 -13.77 -16.73
C ASN A 613 -15.71 -13.95 -17.22
N ASN A 614 -16.62 -14.46 -16.37
CA ASN A 614 -18.05 -14.44 -16.69
C ASN A 614 -18.65 -13.04 -16.54
N GLU A 615 -19.51 -12.68 -17.49
CA GLU A 615 -20.37 -11.50 -17.39
C GLU A 615 -21.72 -11.88 -16.76
N LEU A 616 -22.07 -11.22 -15.68
CA LEU A 616 -23.36 -11.33 -15.00
C LEU A 616 -24.20 -10.11 -15.33
N ARG A 617 -25.31 -10.32 -16.05
CA ARG A 617 -26.29 -9.26 -16.35
C ARG A 617 -27.07 -8.79 -15.13
N CYS A 618 -27.29 -9.68 -14.16
CA CYS A 618 -27.82 -9.33 -12.85
C CYS A 618 -26.65 -9.39 -11.86
N PRO A 619 -26.21 -8.27 -11.28
CA PRO A 619 -25.10 -8.23 -10.33
C PRO A 619 -25.54 -8.70 -8.92
N GLU A 620 -26.29 -9.81 -8.89
CA GLU A 620 -26.63 -10.57 -7.70
C GLU A 620 -25.76 -11.83 -7.68
N ILE A 621 -24.90 -11.96 -6.67
CA ILE A 621 -24.06 -13.14 -6.48
C ILE A 621 -24.60 -13.95 -5.31
N HIS A 622 -25.11 -15.13 -5.61
CA HIS A 622 -25.56 -16.09 -4.60
C HIS A 622 -24.36 -16.85 -4.05
N ILE A 623 -24.01 -16.59 -2.79
CA ILE A 623 -22.99 -17.37 -2.09
C ILE A 623 -23.70 -18.44 -1.27
N VAL A 624 -23.52 -19.68 -1.71
CA VAL A 624 -24.14 -20.87 -1.09
C VAL A 624 -23.25 -21.36 0.06
N ASN A 625 -23.89 -21.70 1.19
CA ASN A 625 -23.29 -22.25 2.40
C ASN A 625 -22.47 -23.50 2.07
N ARG A 626 -21.13 -23.37 2.09
CA ARG A 626 -20.15 -24.48 2.22
C ARG A 626 -18.69 -24.05 2.31
N THR A 627 -18.36 -22.77 2.37
CA THR A 627 -16.96 -22.33 2.44
C THR A 627 -16.61 -21.83 3.84
N LEU A 628 -16.02 -22.73 4.65
CA LEU A 628 -15.34 -22.37 5.90
C LEU A 628 -14.01 -21.62 5.66
N SER A 629 -13.77 -21.12 4.45
CA SER A 629 -12.52 -20.52 4.01
C SER A 629 -12.69 -19.07 3.60
N ASN A 630 -11.61 -18.31 3.75
CA ASN A 630 -11.48 -16.97 3.21
C ASN A 630 -11.86 -16.96 1.71
N GLN A 631 -12.63 -15.97 1.27
CA GLN A 631 -12.94 -15.73 -0.14
C GLN A 631 -12.57 -14.30 -0.53
N ILE A 632 -12.03 -14.16 -1.74
CA ILE A 632 -11.66 -12.89 -2.37
C ILE A 632 -12.38 -12.88 -3.71
N ILE A 633 -13.23 -11.87 -3.92
CA ILE A 633 -13.96 -11.67 -5.17
C ILE A 633 -13.65 -10.26 -5.66
N VAL A 634 -13.22 -10.15 -6.92
CA VAL A 634 -13.04 -8.87 -7.60
C VAL A 634 -13.94 -8.85 -8.83
N LEU A 635 -14.85 -7.88 -8.85
CA LEU A 635 -15.80 -7.64 -9.93
C LEU A 635 -15.44 -6.34 -10.62
N GLN A 636 -15.65 -6.27 -11.92
CA GLN A 636 -15.58 -5.03 -12.70
C GLN A 636 -16.99 -4.65 -13.12
N CYS A 637 -17.45 -3.44 -12.82
CA CYS A 637 -18.68 -2.92 -13.41
C CYS A 637 -18.47 -2.68 -14.91
N ASN A 638 -19.43 -3.07 -15.73
CA ASN A 638 -19.42 -2.82 -17.17
C ASN A 638 -20.16 -1.54 -17.55
#